data_AF-A0A8X6IBI5-F1
#
_entry.id   AF-A0A8X6IBI5-F1
#
_cell.length_a   1.000
_cell.length_b   1.000
_cell.length_c   1.000
_cell.angle_alpha   90.00
_cell.angle_beta   90.00
_cell.angle_gamma   90.00
#
_symmetry.space_group_name_H-M   'P 1'
#
loop_
_entity.id
_entity.type
_entity.pdbx_description
1 polymer ?
#
loop_
_entity_poly.entity_id
_entity_poly.type
_entity_poly.pdbx_seq_one_letter_code
_entity_poly.pdbx_strand_id
1 'polypeptide(L)'
;MHWLLAVACILVFIQWLPGLNGQDSSGYTNTDDGFCKFEGSIRVPVGETGYNDKKCELLKCKRGFFSTLGCPDLPAPVSPENCMLVRREGHHPDCCPRYKCVNDED
;
A
#
# COMPACT_ATOMS: atom_id res chain seq x y z
N MET A 1 14.68 -42.11 12.21
CA MET A 1 15.16 -41.54 10.93
C MET A 1 14.05 -40.92 10.06
N HIS A 2 12.78 -41.35 10.17
CA HIS A 2 11.67 -40.75 9.39
C HIS A 2 11.22 -39.33 9.82
N TRP A 3 11.49 -38.92 11.07
CA TRP A 3 11.04 -37.60 11.58
C TRP A 3 11.87 -36.41 11.07
N LEU A 4 13.16 -36.61 10.74
CA LEU A 4 14.03 -35.53 10.28
C LEU A 4 13.69 -35.07 8.85
N LEU A 5 13.18 -35.97 8.00
CA LEU A 5 12.75 -35.65 6.64
C LEU A 5 11.48 -34.78 6.61
N ALA A 6 10.56 -34.98 7.56
CA ALA A 6 9.34 -34.19 7.67
C ALA A 6 9.62 -32.74 8.10
N VAL A 7 10.56 -32.54 9.03
CA VAL A 7 10.96 -31.20 9.50
C VAL A 7 11.68 -30.41 8.40
N ALA A 8 12.52 -31.08 7.61
CA ALA A 8 13.21 -30.45 6.49
C ALA A 8 12.24 -29.93 5.41
N CYS A 9 11.18 -30.68 5.09
CA CYS A 9 10.17 -30.24 4.10
C CYS A 9 9.38 -29.01 4.57
N ILE A 10 9.05 -28.91 5.85
CA ILE A 10 8.30 -27.77 6.41
C ILE A 10 9.15 -26.49 6.39
N LEU A 11 10.46 -26.58 6.66
CA LEU A 11 11.35 -25.42 6.64
C LEU A 11 11.58 -24.87 5.21
N VAL A 12 11.62 -25.74 4.20
CA VAL A 12 11.72 -25.32 2.78
C VAL A 12 10.44 -24.61 2.31
N PHE A 13 9.27 -25.02 2.81
CA PHE A 13 7.99 -24.37 2.46
C PHE A 13 7.84 -22.96 3.05
N ILE A 14 8.39 -22.69 4.23
CA ILE A 14 8.31 -21.36 4.87
C ILE A 14 9.15 -20.32 4.11
N GLN A 15 10.24 -20.74 3.45
CA GLN A 15 11.10 -19.84 2.64
C GLN A 15 10.50 -19.47 1.27
N TRP A 16 9.33 -20.03 0.92
CA TRP A 16 8.64 -19.82 -0.36
C TRP A 16 7.28 -19.13 -0.20
N LEU A 17 7.08 -18.39 0.89
CA LEU A 17 5.98 -17.44 0.98
C LEU A 17 6.40 -16.16 0.25
N PRO A 18 5.87 -15.87 -0.95
CA PRO A 18 6.07 -14.57 -1.57
C PRO A 18 5.63 -13.50 -0.57
N GLY A 19 6.53 -12.56 -0.30
CA GLY A 19 6.28 -11.45 0.61
C GLY A 19 4.97 -10.76 0.27
N LEU A 20 4.19 -10.45 1.31
CA LEU A 20 3.06 -9.53 1.27
C LEU A 20 3.58 -8.14 0.87
N ASN A 21 3.79 -7.91 -0.42
CA ASN A 21 3.96 -6.57 -0.97
C ASN A 21 2.58 -5.91 -1.00
N GLY A 22 2.08 -5.56 0.19
CA GLY A 22 0.77 -4.94 0.36
C GLY A 22 0.85 -3.47 0.02
N GLN A 23 0.43 -3.10 -1.20
CA GLN A 23 0.04 -1.72 -1.52
C GLN A 23 -1.31 -1.36 -0.90
N ASP A 24 -2.03 -2.39 -0.47
CA ASP A 24 -3.23 -2.30 0.35
C ASP A 24 -2.95 -2.89 1.73
N SER A 25 -3.44 -2.22 2.77
CA SER A 25 -3.46 -2.74 4.13
C SER A 25 -4.86 -2.64 4.70
N SER A 26 -5.22 -3.55 5.59
CA SER A 26 -6.52 -3.51 6.24
C SER A 26 -6.44 -4.07 7.64
N GLY A 27 -7.36 -3.65 8.50
CA GLY A 27 -7.32 -4.04 9.89
C GLY A 27 -8.58 -3.69 10.64
N TYR A 28 -8.70 -4.25 11.84
CA TYR A 28 -9.76 -3.93 12.78
C TYR A 28 -9.42 -2.66 13.56
N THR A 29 -10.44 -1.87 13.87
CA THR A 29 -10.29 -0.66 14.68
C THR A 29 -11.56 -0.40 15.48
N ASN A 30 -11.42 0.22 16.65
CA ASN A 30 -12.58 0.63 17.44
C ASN A 30 -13.20 1.87 16.78
N THR A 31 -14.49 1.78 16.45
CA THR A 31 -15.25 2.88 15.85
C THR A 31 -16.46 3.27 16.70
N ASP A 32 -16.42 3.01 18.01
CA ASP A 32 -17.54 3.30 18.92
C ASP A 32 -17.78 4.81 19.04
N ASP A 33 -16.73 5.61 18.79
CA ASP A 33 -16.82 7.07 18.71
C ASP A 33 -17.23 7.60 17.32
N GLY A 34 -17.50 6.71 16.37
CA GLY A 34 -17.90 7.05 15.00
C GLY A 34 -16.73 7.29 14.02
N PHE A 35 -15.48 7.03 14.42
CA PHE A 35 -14.31 7.27 13.58
C PHE A 35 -13.36 6.07 13.51
N CYS A 36 -12.69 5.89 12.38
CA CYS A 36 -11.44 5.14 12.31
C CYS A 36 -10.28 6.08 12.66
N LYS A 37 -9.39 5.60 13.54
CA LYS A 37 -8.17 6.31 13.92
C LYS A 37 -6.98 5.63 13.26
N PHE A 38 -6.16 6.43 12.59
CA PHE A 38 -4.97 5.99 11.89
C PHE A 38 -3.73 6.67 12.46
N GLU A 39 -2.56 6.24 11.98
CA GLU A 39 -1.28 6.85 12.37
C GLU A 39 -1.29 8.38 12.17
N GLY A 40 -0.62 9.10 13.08
CA GLY A 40 -0.42 10.54 12.93
C GLY A 40 -1.68 11.38 13.11
N SER A 41 -2.60 10.96 13.98
CA SER A 41 -3.80 11.73 14.38
C SER A 41 -4.89 11.83 13.32
N ILE A 42 -4.78 11.11 12.21
CA ILE A 42 -5.80 11.08 11.16
C ILE A 42 -7.04 10.37 11.70
N ARG A 43 -8.20 11.03 11.59
CA ARG A 43 -9.51 10.51 11.96
C ARG A 43 -10.43 10.58 10.75
N VAL A 44 -11.01 9.44 10.39
CA VAL A 44 -11.94 9.33 9.26
C VAL A 44 -13.30 8.88 9.80
N PRO A 45 -14.39 9.61 9.54
CA PRO A 45 -15.72 9.17 9.96
C PRO A 45 -16.08 7.81 9.36
N VAL A 46 -16.85 7.00 10.09
CA VAL A 46 -17.37 5.73 9.57
C VAL A 46 -18.24 5.98 8.35
N GLY A 47 -17.95 5.28 7.25
CA GLY A 47 -18.63 5.44 5.96
C GLY A 47 -17.91 6.38 4.99
N GLU A 48 -16.95 7.16 5.49
CA GLU A 48 -16.22 8.15 4.71
C GLU A 48 -14.85 7.65 4.23
N THR A 49 -14.28 8.44 3.32
CA THR A 49 -12.91 8.28 2.83
C THR A 49 -12.05 9.43 3.34
N GLY A 50 -10.84 9.12 3.80
CA GLY A 50 -9.81 10.08 4.17
C GLY A 50 -8.54 9.88 3.35
N TYR A 51 -7.58 10.80 3.52
CA TYR A 51 -6.31 10.78 2.82
C TYR A 51 -5.15 10.99 3.79
N ASN A 52 -4.06 10.27 3.55
CA ASN A 52 -2.78 10.48 4.21
C ASN A 52 -1.78 10.96 3.17
N ASP A 53 -1.76 12.27 2.92
CA ASP A 53 -0.96 12.87 1.85
C ASP A 53 0.54 12.69 2.08
N LYS A 54 0.97 12.54 3.34
CA LYS A 54 2.36 12.23 3.69
C LYS A 54 2.80 10.87 3.14
N LYS A 55 1.91 9.88 3.15
CA LYS A 55 2.15 8.54 2.60
C LYS A 55 1.56 8.35 1.20
N CYS A 56 0.79 9.31 0.71
CA CYS A 56 -0.01 9.21 -0.51
C CYS A 56 -0.96 8.00 -0.50
N GLU A 57 -1.70 7.84 0.60
CA GLU A 57 -2.65 6.75 0.79
C GLU A 57 -4.09 7.26 0.84
N LEU A 58 -5.01 6.47 0.30
CA LEU A 58 -6.45 6.60 0.47
C LEU A 58 -6.90 5.67 1.61
N LEU A 59 -7.75 6.16 2.51
CA LEU A 59 -8.22 5.43 3.68
C LEU A 59 -9.73 5.31 3.63
N LYS A 60 -10.25 4.08 3.69
CA LYS A 60 -11.70 3.83 3.78
C LYS A 60 -12.03 3.37 5.20
N CYS A 61 -12.95 4.07 5.83
CA CYS A 61 -13.42 3.71 7.16
C CYS A 61 -14.78 3.02 7.11
N LYS A 62 -14.88 1.85 7.75
CA LYS A 62 -16.11 1.12 7.97
C LYS A 62 -16.28 0.82 9.45
N ARG A 63 -17.49 0.46 9.88
CA ARG A 63 -17.73 0.11 11.29
C ARG A 63 -16.84 -1.08 11.69
N GLY A 64 -16.02 -0.89 12.71
CA GLY A 64 -15.09 -1.92 13.23
C GLY A 64 -13.88 -2.21 12.36
N PHE A 65 -13.70 -1.55 11.21
CA PHE A 65 -12.74 -1.97 10.19
C PHE A 65 -12.23 -0.81 9.33
N PHE A 66 -10.98 -0.89 8.89
CA PHE A 66 -10.41 0.03 7.93
C PHE A 66 -9.66 -0.68 6.81
N SER A 67 -9.52 0.01 5.68
CA SER A 67 -8.57 -0.34 4.63
C SER A 67 -7.85 0.89 4.11
N THR A 68 -6.58 0.76 3.80
CA THR A 68 -5.74 1.76 3.13
C THR A 68 -5.32 1.25 1.76
N LEU A 69 -5.22 2.17 0.80
CA LEU A 69 -4.75 1.95 -0.56
C LEU A 69 -3.62 2.93 -0.85
N GLY A 70 -2.44 2.41 -1.13
CA GLY A 70 -1.25 3.17 -1.50
C GLY A 70 -1.11 3.29 -3.02
N CYS A 71 0.01 3.87 -3.45
CA CYS A 71 0.32 4.00 -4.87
C CYS A 71 0.74 2.68 -5.50
N PRO A 72 0.43 2.46 -6.79
CA PRO A 72 0.83 1.26 -7.51
C PRO A 72 2.35 1.17 -7.69
N ASP A 73 2.86 -0.05 -7.79
CA ASP A 73 4.27 -0.28 -8.09
C ASP A 73 4.47 0.06 -9.56
N LEU A 74 5.42 0.95 -9.83
CA LEU A 74 5.69 1.35 -11.21
C LEU A 74 6.65 0.35 -11.85
N PRO A 75 6.29 -0.27 -12.99
CA PRO A 75 7.23 -1.07 -13.74
C PRO A 75 8.40 -0.20 -14.21
N ALA A 76 9.57 -0.80 -14.40
CA ALA A 76 10.71 -0.08 -14.97
C ALA A 76 10.33 0.50 -16.35
N PRO A 77 10.70 1.76 -16.65
CA PRO A 77 10.40 2.37 -17.93
C PRO A 77 11.24 1.70 -19.03
N VAL A 78 10.74 1.73 -20.27
CA VAL A 78 11.39 1.11 -21.43
C VAL A 78 12.75 1.76 -21.74
N SER A 79 12.89 3.07 -21.47
CA SER A 79 14.12 3.84 -21.67
C SER A 79 14.48 4.63 -20.39
N PRO A 80 15.04 3.97 -19.36
CA PRO A 80 15.28 4.57 -18.06
C PRO A 80 16.19 5.80 -18.09
N GLU A 81 17.10 5.88 -19.06
CA GLU A 81 17.99 7.02 -19.26
C GLU A 81 17.27 8.32 -19.63
N ASN A 82 16.06 8.22 -20.20
CA ASN A 82 15.26 9.37 -20.64
C ASN A 82 14.06 9.64 -19.73
N CYS A 83 13.96 8.94 -18.61
CA CYS A 83 12.81 9.01 -17.71
C CYS A 83 13.24 9.39 -16.29
N MET A 84 12.48 10.27 -15.67
CA MET A 84 12.65 10.60 -14.25
C MET A 84 11.39 10.25 -13.47
N LEU A 85 11.59 9.75 -12.25
CA LEU A 85 10.50 9.53 -11.30
C LEU A 85 10.07 10.88 -10.71
N VAL A 86 8.83 11.27 -10.95
CA VAL A 86 8.25 12.52 -10.42
C VAL A 86 7.13 12.21 -9.44
N ARG A 87 7.10 12.93 -8.32
CA ARG A 87 5.98 12.94 -7.36
C ARG A 87 5.27 14.27 -7.46
N ARG A 88 3.94 14.25 -7.44
CA ARG A 88 3.11 15.46 -7.45
C ARG A 88 2.52 15.70 -6.05
N GLU A 89 2.03 16.91 -5.84
CA GLU A 89 1.23 17.24 -4.66
C GLU A 89 -0.24 16.88 -4.89
N GLY A 90 -1.00 16.73 -3.80
CA GLY A 90 -2.42 16.42 -3.82
C GLY A 90 -2.77 15.15 -3.05
N HIS A 91 -4.01 14.72 -3.17
CA HIS A 91 -4.53 13.50 -2.56
C HIS A 91 -4.24 12.29 -3.45
N HIS A 92 -4.25 11.09 -2.87
CA HIS A 92 -4.21 9.87 -3.67
C HIS A 92 -5.40 9.86 -4.67
N PRO A 93 -5.21 9.53 -5.95
CA PRO A 93 -3.99 9.00 -6.59
C PRO A 93 -3.06 10.06 -7.24
N ASP A 94 -3.36 11.35 -7.10
CA ASP A 94 -2.62 12.43 -7.78
C ASP A 94 -1.19 12.58 -7.25
N CYS A 95 -0.98 12.38 -5.95
CA CYS A 95 0.35 12.40 -5.34
C CYS A 95 1.23 11.18 -5.69
N CYS A 96 0.69 10.19 -6.41
CA CYS A 96 1.44 8.98 -6.71
C CYS A 96 2.60 9.25 -7.67
N PRO A 97 3.74 8.57 -7.45
CA PRO A 97 4.88 8.71 -8.35
C PRO A 97 4.48 8.25 -9.76
N ARG A 98 5.07 8.89 -10.77
CA ARG A 98 4.96 8.50 -12.18
C ARG A 98 6.30 8.73 -12.87
N TYR A 99 6.58 8.00 -13.95
CA TYR A 99 7.68 8.36 -14.83
C TYR A 99 7.24 9.51 -15.72
N LYS A 100 8.12 10.50 -15.87
CA LYS A 100 8.05 11.50 -16.93
C LYS A 100 9.24 11.29 -17.84
N CYS A 101 9.00 10.87 -19.07
CA CYS A 101 10.05 10.67 -20.05
C CYS A 101 10.13 11.83 -21.04
N VAL A 102 11.34 12.11 -21.55
CA VAL A 102 11.60 13.25 -22.46
C VAL A 102 10.82 13.14 -23.77
N ASN A 103 10.43 11.93 -24.16
CA ASN A 103 9.70 11.65 -25.41
C ASN A 103 8.20 11.40 -25.22
N ASP A 104 7.67 11.60 -24.00
CA ASP A 104 6.23 11.56 -23.76
C ASP A 104 5.68 12.93 -24.19
N GLU A 105 5.31 13.07 -25.47
CA GLU A 105 4.61 14.25 -25.98
C GLU A 105 3.21 14.34 -25.31
N ASP A 106 2.92 15.46 -24.63
CA ASP A 106 1.62 15.79 -24.02
C ASP A 106 0.52 16.05 -25.09
#